data_AF-A0A844MZS4-F1
#
_entry.id   AF-A0A844MZS4-F1
#
_cell.length_a   1.000
_cell.length_b   1.000
_cell.length_c   1.000
_cell.angle_alpha   90.00
_cell.angle_beta   90.00
_cell.angle_gamma   90.00
#
_symmetry.space_group_name_H-M   'P 1'
#
loop_
_entity.id
_entity.type
_entity.pdbx_description
1 polymer ?
#
loop_
_entity_poly.entity_id
_entity_poly.type
_entity_poly.pdbx_seq_one_letter_code
_entity_poly.pdbx_strand_id
1 'polypeptide(L)'
;MSSESLEIAKTRYQAGRVAFEKGQYREAVEQLSKASDLLAPNSRLAGEVKLWLVTAYEAAGRSEEALDLCEQLKRHPHLETSKQAKELHYILKAPRLQRPKEWMTEIPDLGAIADNETNTRFTIKPSSSPRQVRPEPEFVDLSQVNTKDNRFIWVALIAIGLTLSGLVWMSVSG
;
A
#
# COMPACT_ATOMS: atom_id res chain seq x y z
N MET A 1 -17.38 2.18 -28.66
CA MET A 1 -17.88 2.56 -27.33
C MET A 1 -18.54 3.92 -27.46
N SER A 2 -19.78 4.09 -26.97
CA SER A 2 -20.41 5.42 -26.93
C SER A 2 -19.83 6.24 -25.78
N SER A 3 -19.88 7.57 -25.90
CA SER A 3 -19.45 8.48 -24.82
C SER A 3 -20.25 8.27 -23.53
N GLU A 4 -21.55 7.96 -23.67
CA GLU A 4 -22.45 7.66 -22.57
C GLU A 4 -22.01 6.43 -21.74
N SER A 5 -21.66 5.32 -22.40
CA SER A 5 -21.19 4.12 -21.69
C SER A 5 -19.90 4.36 -20.92
N LEU A 6 -19.01 5.21 -21.46
CA LEU A 6 -17.76 5.57 -20.78
C LEU A 6 -18.02 6.38 -19.51
N GLU A 7 -18.93 7.35 -19.54
CA GLU A 7 -19.27 8.14 -18.35
C GLU A 7 -19.95 7.28 -17.29
N ILE A 8 -20.88 6.40 -17.67
CA ILE A 8 -21.50 5.45 -16.73
C ILE A 8 -20.44 4.54 -16.10
N ALA A 9 -19.47 4.05 -16.88
CA ALA A 9 -18.38 3.22 -16.38
C ALA A 9 -17.53 3.98 -15.35
N LYS A 10 -17.20 5.26 -15.59
CA LYS A 10 -16.46 6.09 -14.64
C LYS A 10 -17.24 6.33 -13.35
N THR A 11 -18.55 6.61 -13.44
CA THR A 11 -19.40 6.79 -12.26
C THR A 11 -19.44 5.52 -11.42
N ARG A 12 -19.61 4.35 -12.06
CA ARG A 12 -19.58 3.06 -11.36
C ARG A 12 -18.21 2.75 -10.77
N TYR A 13 -17.13 3.04 -11.49
CA TYR A 13 -15.78 2.88 -10.97
C TYR A 13 -15.57 3.68 -9.68
N GLN A 14 -15.99 4.95 -9.68
CA GLN A 14 -15.87 5.80 -8.50
C GLN A 14 -16.76 5.30 -7.36
N ALA A 15 -18.01 4.90 -7.63
CA ALA A 15 -18.89 4.34 -6.62
C ALA A 15 -18.31 3.06 -5.99
N GLY A 16 -17.73 2.17 -6.82
CA GLY A 16 -17.07 0.96 -6.36
C GLY A 16 -15.86 1.23 -5.47
N ARG A 17 -15.05 2.23 -5.80
CA ARG A 17 -13.92 2.66 -4.95
C ARG A 17 -14.39 3.21 -3.61
N VAL A 18 -15.41 4.07 -3.61
CA VAL A 18 -15.98 4.62 -2.37
C VAL A 18 -16.57 3.50 -1.49
N ALA A 19 -17.27 2.53 -2.08
CA ALA A 19 -17.78 1.37 -1.36
C ALA A 19 -16.65 0.52 -0.76
N PHE A 20 -15.57 0.31 -1.52
CA PHE A 20 -14.39 -0.41 -1.04
C PHE A 20 -13.75 0.29 0.16
N GLU A 21 -13.54 1.60 0.08
CA GLU A 21 -12.97 2.42 1.15
C GLU A 21 -13.83 2.43 2.43
N LYS A 22 -15.14 2.20 2.29
CA LYS A 22 -16.10 2.05 3.41
C LYS A 22 -16.18 0.62 3.96
N GLY A 23 -15.43 -0.33 3.42
CA GLY A 23 -15.49 -1.75 3.80
C GLY A 23 -16.71 -2.50 3.23
N GLN A 24 -17.45 -1.89 2.31
CA GLN A 24 -18.63 -2.49 1.66
C GLN A 24 -18.22 -3.35 0.46
N TYR A 25 -17.41 -4.39 0.70
CA TYR A 25 -16.71 -5.12 -0.37
C TYR A 25 -17.63 -5.79 -1.39
N ARG A 26 -18.80 -6.28 -0.98
CA ARG A 26 -19.78 -6.88 -1.91
C ARG A 26 -20.34 -5.86 -2.90
N GLU A 27 -20.65 -4.66 -2.41
CA GLU A 27 -21.11 -3.55 -3.26
C GLU A 27 -19.99 -3.04 -4.17
N ALA A 28 -18.76 -2.95 -3.64
CA ALA A 28 -17.59 -2.60 -4.42
C ALA A 28 -17.39 -3.55 -5.61
N VAL A 29 -17.46 -4.87 -5.37
CA VAL A 29 -17.37 -5.89 -6.43
C VAL A 29 -18.47 -5.70 -7.47
N GLU A 30 -19.71 -5.48 -7.05
CA GLU A 30 -20.84 -5.28 -7.97
C GLU A 30 -20.62 -4.06 -8.89
N GLN A 31 -20.24 -2.91 -8.32
CA GLN A 31 -20.04 -1.69 -9.09
C GLN A 31 -18.83 -1.80 -10.02
N LEU A 32 -17.72 -2.38 -9.55
CA LEU A 32 -16.51 -2.56 -10.34
C LEU A 32 -16.69 -3.57 -11.47
N SER A 33 -17.42 -4.67 -11.24
CA SER A 33 -17.78 -5.63 -12.29
C SER A 33 -18.58 -4.93 -13.39
N LYS A 34 -19.66 -4.22 -13.01
CA LYS A 34 -20.51 -3.49 -13.97
C LYS A 34 -19.73 -2.39 -14.70
N ALA A 35 -18.78 -1.72 -14.04
CA ALA A 35 -17.89 -0.78 -14.69
C ALA A 35 -16.98 -1.47 -15.72
N SER A 36 -16.44 -2.64 -15.39
CA SER A 36 -15.55 -3.40 -16.29
C SER A 36 -16.27 -3.91 -17.54
N ASP A 37 -17.55 -4.30 -17.42
CA ASP A 37 -18.38 -4.79 -18.54
C ASP A 37 -18.69 -3.68 -19.57
N LEU A 38 -18.72 -2.42 -19.13
CA LEU A 38 -18.97 -1.26 -19.98
C LEU A 38 -17.72 -0.76 -20.72
N LEU A 39 -16.53 -1.21 -20.32
CA LEU A 39 -15.25 -0.72 -20.84
C LEU A 39 -14.67 -1.67 -21.89
N ALA A 40 -13.91 -1.11 -22.83
CA ALA A 40 -13.19 -1.92 -23.81
C ALA A 40 -12.13 -2.77 -23.09
N PRO A 41 -12.08 -4.11 -23.30
CA PRO A 41 -11.28 -5.04 -22.48
C PRO A 41 -9.78 -4.71 -22.36
N ASN A 42 -9.22 -4.07 -23.39
CA ASN A 42 -7.80 -3.73 -23.53
C ASN A 42 -7.49 -2.24 -23.26
N SER A 43 -8.47 -1.48 -22.80
CA SER A 43 -8.26 -0.08 -22.45
C SER A 43 -7.51 0.05 -21.14
N ARG A 44 -6.74 1.14 -20.98
CA ARG A 44 -6.05 1.44 -19.72
C ARG A 44 -7.02 1.50 -18.54
N LEU A 45 -8.17 2.15 -18.71
CA LEU A 45 -9.19 2.29 -17.67
C LEU A 45 -9.80 0.92 -17.30
N ALA A 46 -10.06 0.03 -18.27
CA ALA A 46 -10.55 -1.31 -17.96
C ALA A 46 -9.52 -2.11 -17.13
N GLY A 47 -8.23 -1.98 -17.46
CA GLY A 47 -7.15 -2.56 -16.66
C GLY A 47 -7.16 -2.06 -15.22
N GLU A 48 -7.29 -0.76 -15.01
CA GLU A 48 -7.35 -0.14 -13.68
C GLU A 48 -8.58 -0.60 -12.88
N VAL A 49 -9.76 -0.61 -13.50
CA VAL A 49 -11.00 -1.09 -12.87
C VAL A 49 -10.87 -2.56 -12.47
N LYS A 50 -10.31 -3.40 -13.34
CA LYS A 50 -10.11 -4.83 -13.05
C LYS A 50 -9.08 -5.07 -11.94
N LEU A 51 -8.04 -4.24 -11.84
CA LEU A 51 -7.10 -4.32 -10.70
C LEU A 51 -7.78 -3.97 -9.37
N TRP A 52 -8.63 -2.94 -9.35
CA TRP A 52 -9.47 -2.66 -8.19
C TRP A 52 -10.43 -3.81 -7.88
N LEU A 53 -11.00 -4.44 -8.91
CA LEU A 53 -11.88 -5.59 -8.76
C LEU A 53 -11.16 -6.80 -8.15
N VAL A 54 -9.90 -7.07 -8.51
CA VAL A 54 -9.06 -8.09 -7.86
C VAL A 54 -8.99 -7.84 -6.35
N THR A 55 -8.63 -6.62 -5.94
CA THR A 55 -8.50 -6.26 -4.52
C THR A 55 -9.86 -6.37 -3.81
N ALA A 56 -10.95 -6.00 -4.48
CA ALA A 56 -12.30 -6.13 -3.95
C ALA A 56 -12.73 -7.60 -3.78
N TYR A 57 -12.36 -8.48 -4.70
CA TYR A 57 -12.60 -9.93 -4.56
C TYR A 57 -11.85 -10.49 -3.36
N GLU A 58 -10.57 -10.16 -3.18
CA GLU A 58 -9.80 -10.63 -2.04
C GLU A 58 -10.39 -10.13 -0.71
N ALA A 59 -10.74 -8.84 -0.63
CA ALA A 59 -11.37 -8.27 0.56
C ALA A 59 -12.76 -8.89 0.88
N ALA A 60 -13.46 -9.36 -0.15
CA ALA A 60 -14.73 -10.08 0.00
C ALA A 60 -14.56 -11.59 0.30
N GLY A 61 -13.33 -12.09 0.46
CA GLY A 61 -13.04 -13.51 0.69
C GLY A 61 -13.17 -14.39 -0.55
N ARG A 62 -13.19 -13.81 -1.75
CA ARG A 62 -13.34 -14.48 -3.05
C ARG A 62 -11.97 -14.67 -3.72
N SER A 63 -11.05 -15.31 -3.01
CA SER A 63 -9.62 -15.38 -3.42
C SER A 63 -9.39 -16.12 -4.74
N GLU A 64 -10.20 -17.13 -5.08
CA GLU A 64 -10.07 -17.84 -6.37
C GLU A 64 -10.35 -16.90 -7.55
N GLU A 65 -11.42 -16.10 -7.47
CA GLU A 65 -11.76 -15.13 -8.51
C GLU A 65 -10.72 -14.01 -8.62
N ALA A 66 -10.14 -13.59 -7.50
CA ALA A 66 -9.05 -12.63 -7.48
C ALA A 66 -7.81 -13.16 -8.22
N LEU A 67 -7.44 -14.42 -7.98
CA LEU A 67 -6.31 -15.08 -8.65
C LEU A 67 -6.56 -15.27 -10.15
N ASP A 68 -7.75 -15.74 -10.53
CA ASP A 68 -8.12 -15.95 -11.92
C ASP A 68 -8.10 -14.64 -12.73
N LEU A 69 -8.64 -13.56 -12.15
CA LEU A 69 -8.63 -12.25 -12.77
C LEU A 69 -7.20 -11.70 -12.89
N CYS A 70 -6.37 -11.88 -11.86
CA CYS A 70 -4.94 -11.57 -11.91
C CYS A 70 -4.23 -12.32 -13.05
N GLU A 71 -4.50 -13.62 -13.22
CA GLU A 71 -3.86 -14.44 -14.25
C GLU A 71 -4.21 -13.97 -15.66
N GLN A 72 -5.43 -13.47 -15.86
CA GLN A 72 -5.85 -12.82 -17.10
C GLN A 72 -5.11 -11.50 -17.33
N LEU A 73 -5.02 -10.64 -16.30
CA LEU A 73 -4.42 -9.31 -16.40
C LEU A 73 -2.90 -9.31 -16.64
N LYS A 74 -2.19 -10.40 -16.30
CA LYS A 74 -0.76 -10.56 -16.63
C LYS A 74 -0.46 -10.44 -18.14
N ARG A 75 -1.46 -10.67 -19.00
CA ARG A 75 -1.38 -10.58 -20.47
C ARG A 75 -1.98 -9.28 -21.03
N HIS A 76 -2.36 -8.34 -20.17
CA HIS A 76 -2.96 -7.07 -20.59
C HIS A 76 -1.95 -6.24 -21.43
N PRO A 77 -2.38 -5.58 -22.53
CA PRO A 77 -1.47 -4.85 -23.42
C PRO A 77 -0.81 -3.63 -22.77
N HIS A 78 -1.43 -3.06 -21.73
CA HIS A 78 -0.83 -1.97 -20.97
C HIS A 78 0.17 -2.50 -19.93
N LEU A 79 1.44 -2.08 -20.05
CA LEU A 79 2.55 -2.58 -19.22
C LEU A 79 2.29 -2.43 -17.72
N GLU A 80 1.86 -1.24 -17.28
CA GLU A 80 1.58 -1.00 -15.85
C GLU A 80 0.56 -1.99 -15.28
N THR A 81 -0.55 -2.23 -16.00
CA THR A 81 -1.58 -3.18 -15.57
C THR A 81 -1.01 -4.60 -15.46
N SER A 82 -0.25 -5.03 -16.47
CA SER A 82 0.36 -6.36 -16.47
C SER A 82 1.38 -6.55 -15.34
N LYS A 83 2.13 -5.49 -15.00
CA LYS A 83 3.10 -5.47 -13.91
C LYS A 83 2.39 -5.58 -12.56
N GLN A 84 1.41 -4.71 -12.31
CA GLN A 84 0.62 -4.73 -11.08
C GLN A 84 -0.12 -6.06 -10.89
N ALA A 85 -0.65 -6.66 -11.96
CA ALA A 85 -1.28 -7.97 -11.89
C ALA A 85 -0.31 -9.09 -11.49
N LYS A 86 0.94 -9.06 -11.98
CA LYS A 86 1.97 -10.03 -11.57
C LYS A 86 2.33 -9.88 -10.09
N GLU A 87 2.44 -8.64 -9.62
CA GLU A 87 2.73 -8.32 -8.21
C GLU A 87 1.60 -8.78 -7.30
N LEU A 88 0.34 -8.44 -7.64
CA LEU A 88 -0.83 -8.90 -6.89
C LEU A 88 -0.94 -10.42 -6.90
N HIS A 89 -0.80 -11.07 -8.05
CA HIS A 89 -0.82 -12.53 -8.14
C HIS A 89 0.24 -13.18 -7.25
N TYR A 90 1.45 -12.60 -7.18
CA TYR A 90 2.51 -13.08 -6.30
C TYR A 90 2.12 -12.97 -4.82
N ILE A 91 1.58 -11.83 -4.40
CA ILE A 91 1.12 -11.59 -3.02
C ILE A 91 0.01 -12.57 -2.65
N LEU A 92 -1.02 -12.70 -3.49
CA LEU A 92 -2.19 -13.53 -3.22
C LEU A 92 -1.85 -15.03 -3.16
N LYS A 93 -0.85 -15.47 -3.93
CA LYS A 93 -0.41 -16.88 -3.95
C LYS A 93 0.59 -17.21 -2.85
N ALA A 94 1.08 -16.23 -2.10
CA ALA A 94 2.10 -16.45 -1.09
C ALA A 94 1.61 -17.46 -0.02
N PRO A 95 2.43 -18.46 0.35
CA PRO A 95 2.05 -19.41 1.38
C PRO A 95 1.93 -18.72 2.73
N ARG A 96 0.94 -19.12 3.53
CA ARG A 96 0.81 -18.64 4.91
C ARG A 96 2.00 -19.11 5.74
N LEU A 97 2.62 -18.18 6.47
CA LEU A 97 3.69 -18.48 7.40
C LEU A 97 3.16 -19.40 8.51
N GLN A 98 3.84 -20.52 8.72
CA GLN A 98 3.57 -21.37 9.88
C GLN A 98 4.04 -20.62 11.14
N ARG A 99 3.22 -20.63 12.18
CA ARG A 99 3.56 -20.06 13.50
C ARG A 99 3.65 -21.20 14.52
N PRO A 100 4.84 -21.80 14.70
CA PRO A 100 5.06 -22.83 15.72
C PRO A 100 4.71 -22.30 17.11
N LYS A 101 4.14 -23.18 17.94
CA LYS A 101 3.77 -22.82 19.32
C LYS A 101 4.98 -22.51 20.18
N GLU A 102 6.13 -23.15 19.92
CA GLU A 102 7.37 -22.88 20.66
C GLU A 102 7.89 -21.43 20.53
N TRP A 103 7.43 -20.68 19.52
CA TRP A 103 7.81 -19.28 19.31
C TRP A 103 6.77 -18.29 19.81
N MET A 104 5.60 -18.78 20.24
CA MET A 104 4.50 -17.93 20.70
C MET A 104 4.34 -18.04 22.22
N THR A 105 4.35 -16.90 22.90
CA THR A 105 3.86 -16.81 24.28
C THR A 105 2.34 -16.82 24.24
N GLU A 106 1.70 -17.81 24.87
CA GLU A 106 0.24 -17.86 24.98
C GLU A 106 -0.24 -16.75 25.91
N ILE A 107 -1.18 -15.93 25.42
CA ILE A 107 -1.86 -14.95 26.27
C ILE A 107 -2.90 -15.73 27.08
N PRO A 108 -2.84 -15.70 28.43
CA PRO A 108 -3.82 -16.39 29.26
C PRO A 108 -5.22 -15.80 29.02
N ASP A 109 -6.26 -16.61 29.22
CA ASP A 109 -7.64 -16.15 29.10
C ASP A 109 -7.92 -15.03 30.11
N LEU A 110 -8.08 -13.81 29.60
CA LEU A 110 -8.31 -12.61 30.40
C LEU A 110 -9.80 -12.43 30.75
N GLY A 111 -10.72 -13.18 30.14
CA GLY A 111 -12.16 -13.08 30.39
C GLY A 111 -12.60 -13.63 31.76
N ALA A 112 -11.78 -14.47 32.37
CA ALA A 112 -12.00 -14.97 33.74
C ALA A 112 -11.50 -13.99 34.82
N ILE A 113 -10.78 -12.94 34.43
CA ILE A 113 -10.44 -11.85 35.34
C ILE A 113 -11.70 -10.99 35.43
N ALA A 114 -12.48 -11.18 36.50
CA ALA A 114 -13.61 -10.31 36.80
C ALA A 114 -13.14 -8.85 36.70
N ASP A 115 -13.96 -7.98 36.08
CA ASP A 115 -13.82 -6.53 36.16
C ASP A 115 -13.81 -6.17 37.64
N ASN A 116 -12.61 -6.13 38.19
CA ASN A 116 -12.42 -6.00 39.61
C ASN A 116 -12.61 -4.52 39.93
N GLU A 117 -13.84 -4.14 40.25
CA GLU A 117 -14.18 -2.86 40.88
C GLU A 117 -13.54 -2.69 42.26
N THR A 118 -12.65 -3.59 42.71
CA THR A 118 -11.71 -3.19 43.74
C THR A 118 -10.72 -2.22 43.12
N ASN A 119 -10.72 -1.02 43.69
CA ASN A 119 -9.57 -0.16 43.90
C ASN A 119 -8.34 -1.02 44.28
N THR A 120 -7.78 -1.71 43.29
CA THR A 120 -6.53 -2.42 43.39
C THR A 120 -5.53 -1.30 43.31
N ARG A 121 -5.25 -0.71 44.47
CA ARG A 121 -3.98 -0.05 44.72
C ARG A 121 -2.95 -1.09 44.35
N PHE A 122 -2.45 -1.04 43.12
CA PHE A 122 -1.20 -1.65 42.74
C PHE A 122 -0.21 -1.11 43.76
N THR A 123 0.04 -1.90 44.80
CA THR A 123 1.13 -1.60 45.71
C THR A 123 2.33 -2.00 44.87
N ILE A 124 2.82 -1.04 44.10
CA ILE A 124 4.11 -1.11 43.45
C ILE A 124 5.06 -1.36 44.62
N LYS A 125 5.37 -2.63 44.91
CA LYS A 125 6.58 -2.93 45.65
C LYS A 125 7.68 -2.29 44.80
N PRO A 126 8.45 -1.33 45.31
CA PRO A 126 9.63 -0.88 44.61
C PRO A 126 10.58 -2.08 44.60
N SER A 127 10.43 -2.94 43.59
CA SER A 127 11.47 -3.85 43.20
C SER A 127 12.58 -2.93 42.72
N SER A 128 13.64 -2.81 43.51
CA SER A 128 14.88 -2.16 43.09
C SER A 128 15.63 -3.01 42.05
N SER A 129 14.90 -3.68 41.16
CA SER A 129 15.47 -4.16 39.92
C SER A 129 15.95 -2.93 39.17
N PRO A 130 17.26 -2.81 38.88
CA PRO A 130 17.78 -1.67 38.13
C PRO A 130 16.95 -1.56 36.86
N ARG A 131 16.33 -0.40 36.68
CA ARG A 131 15.60 -0.04 35.48
C ARG A 131 16.52 -0.39 34.32
N GLN A 132 16.18 -1.43 33.55
CA GLN A 132 16.88 -1.69 32.31
C GLN A 132 16.68 -0.43 31.48
N VAL A 133 17.75 0.36 31.41
CA VAL A 133 17.86 1.46 30.46
C VAL A 133 17.66 0.77 29.13
N ARG A 134 16.50 1.00 28.52
CA ARG A 134 16.25 0.63 27.14
C ARG A 134 17.46 1.19 26.38
N PRO A 135 18.32 0.37 25.75
CA PRO A 135 19.53 0.86 25.13
C PRO A 135 19.11 2.00 24.21
N GLU A 136 19.60 3.19 24.51
CA GLU A 136 19.35 4.37 23.71
C GLU A 136 19.80 3.99 22.30
N PRO A 137 18.95 4.15 21.27
CA PRO A 137 19.34 3.77 19.92
C PRO A 137 20.66 4.46 19.62
N GLU A 138 21.71 3.67 19.42
CA GLU A 138 23.03 4.22 19.12
C GLU A 138 22.88 5.10 17.88
N PHE A 139 23.21 6.38 18.02
CA PHE A 139 23.17 7.30 16.90
C PHE A 139 24.09 6.74 15.82
N VAL A 140 23.51 6.42 14.67
CA VAL A 140 24.27 5.92 13.52
C VAL A 140 25.34 6.95 13.19
N ASP A 141 26.61 6.55 13.29
CA ASP A 141 27.73 7.40 12.93
C ASP A 141 27.64 7.75 11.44
N LEU A 142 27.41 9.03 11.16
CA LEU A 142 27.29 9.56 9.80
C LEU A 142 28.59 9.41 8.99
N SER A 143 29.71 9.06 9.62
CA SER A 143 30.95 8.69 8.91
C SER A 143 30.85 7.33 8.20
N GLN A 144 29.93 6.46 8.64
CA GLN A 144 29.73 5.10 8.10
C GLN A 144 28.76 5.07 6.91
N VAL A 145 28.08 6.18 6.60
CA VAL A 145 27.21 6.23 5.43
C VAL A 145 28.05 6.36 4.15
N ASN A 146 27.74 5.54 3.15
CA ASN A 146 28.47 5.53 1.89
C ASN A 146 28.12 6.77 1.05
N THR A 147 29.03 7.75 1.03
CA THR A 147 28.89 9.02 0.27
C THR A 147 29.57 8.98 -1.11
N LYS A 148 30.09 7.82 -1.54
CA LYS A 148 30.89 7.71 -2.78
C LYS A 148 30.07 7.97 -4.05
N ASP A 149 28.75 7.85 -4.02
CA ASP A 149 27.88 7.98 -5.20
C ASP A 149 27.04 9.26 -5.20
N ASN A 150 27.66 10.41 -4.93
CA ASN A 150 27.01 11.72 -4.87
C ASN A 150 27.21 12.56 -6.14
N ARG A 151 27.50 11.93 -7.29
CA ARG A 151 27.78 12.63 -8.56
C ARG A 151 26.62 13.52 -9.02
N PHE A 152 25.39 13.14 -8.69
CA PHE A 152 24.19 13.94 -8.97
C PHE A 152 24.20 15.32 -8.29
N ILE A 153 24.79 15.44 -7.09
CA ILE A 153 24.86 16.72 -6.36
C ILE A 153 25.68 17.74 -7.15
N TRP A 154 26.82 17.32 -7.72
CA TRP A 154 27.64 18.18 -8.57
C TRP A 154 26.93 18.62 -9.85
N VAL A 155 26.19 17.71 -10.49
CA VAL A 155 25.39 18.02 -11.68
C VAL A 155 24.31 19.05 -11.34
N ALA A 156 23.61 18.87 -10.21
CA ALA A 156 22.58 19.80 -9.76
C ALA A 156 23.15 21.20 -9.44
N LEU A 157 24.30 21.28 -8.77
CA LEU A 157 24.96 22.56 -8.48
C LEU A 157 25.40 23.30 -9.76
N ILE A 158 25.94 22.58 -10.74
CA ILE A 158 26.32 23.16 -12.04
C ILE A 158 25.08 23.68 -12.77
N ALA A 159 24.00 22.89 -12.81
CA ALA A 159 22.76 23.29 -13.46
C ALA A 159 22.18 24.56 -12.81
N ILE A 160 22.15 24.64 -11.47
CA ILE A 160 21.70 25.83 -10.73
C ILE A 160 22.60 27.04 -11.02
N GLY A 161 23.92 26.84 -11.07
CA GLY A 161 24.85 27.92 -11.41
C GLY A 161 24.63 28.48 -12.81
N LEU A 162 24.41 27.62 -13.80
CA LEU A 162 24.14 28.02 -15.19
C LEU A 162 22.80 28.73 -15.33
N THR A 163 21.74 28.27 -14.65
CA THR A 163 20.43 28.92 -14.72
C THR A 163 20.47 30.31 -14.10
N LEU A 164 21.13 30.47 -12.95
CA LEU A 164 21.29 31.79 -12.31
C LEU A 164 22.16 32.72 -13.15
N SER A 165 23.28 32.23 -13.70
CA SER A 165 24.16 33.03 -14.56
C SER A 165 23.46 33.48 -15.84
N GLY A 166 22.67 32.61 -16.46
CA GLY A 166 21.87 32.95 -17.64
C GLY A 166 20.79 34.00 -17.34
N LEU A 167 20.10 33.88 -16.21
CA LEU A 167 19.10 34.87 -15.78
C LEU A 167 19.74 36.24 -15.51
N VAL A 168 20.89 36.28 -14.84
CA VAL A 168 21.62 37.54 -14.59
C VAL A 168 22.10 38.17 -15.90
N TRP A 169 22.67 37.38 -16.81
CA TRP A 169 23.11 37.88 -18.12
C TRP A 169 21.95 38.48 -18.93
N MET A 170 20.80 37.80 -18.93
CA MET A 170 19.59 38.25 -19.62
C MET A 170 18.99 39.52 -18.98
N SER A 171 19.18 39.71 -17.67
CA SER A 171 18.76 40.94 -16.96
C SER A 171 19.69 42.14 -17.15
N VAL A 172 20.97 41.91 -17.45
CA VAL A 172 21.99 42.98 -17.67
C VAL A 172 22.10 43.37 -19.15
N SER A 173 21.74 42.45 -20.05
CA SER A 173 21.81 42.65 -21.52
C SER A 173 20.49 43.09 -22.16
N GLY A 174 19.44 43.35 -21.36
CA GLY A 174 18.15 43.88 -21.79
C GLY A 174 17.88 45.22 -21.12
#